data_AF-A0A1D6EWL5-F1
#
_entry.id   AF-A0A1D6EWL5-F1
#
_cell.length_a   1.000
_cell.length_b   1.000
_cell.length_c   1.000
_cell.angle_alpha   90.00
_cell.angle_beta   90.00
_cell.angle_gamma   90.00
#
_symmetry.space_group_name_H-M   'P 1'
#
loop_
_entity.id
_entity.type
_entity.pdbx_description
1 polymer ?
#
loop_
_entity_poly.entity_id
_entity_poly.type
_entity_poly.pdbx_seq_one_letter_code
_entity_poly.pdbx_strand_id
1 'polypeptide(L)'
;MPRTTVVESSGCPPLRALTTDILGLVKVVEAHARPAGAAKVVETWGAPDASRAIVAASLADRAADPVLAVARRNGVVELLNPLNGSALAAVKTAGSAPNDSGAEGDPLAALHLFARQTSDSM
;
A
#
# COMPACT_ATOMS: atom_id res chain seq x y z
N MET A 1 22.06 -35.45 -35.99
CA MET A 1 20.75 -34.90 -35.53
C MET A 1 21.02 -33.63 -34.74
N PRO A 2 20.48 -32.46 -35.17
CA PRO A 2 20.64 -31.24 -34.39
C PRO A 2 19.83 -31.38 -33.09
N ARG A 3 20.46 -31.12 -31.94
CA ARG A 3 19.80 -31.08 -30.63
C ARG A 3 19.10 -29.73 -30.50
N THR A 4 17.77 -29.70 -30.56
CA THR A 4 16.99 -28.51 -30.22
C THR A 4 16.94 -28.38 -28.69
N THR A 5 17.76 -27.50 -28.12
CA THR A 5 17.58 -27.08 -26.73
C THR A 5 16.34 -26.19 -26.69
N VAL A 6 15.32 -26.60 -25.94
CA VAL A 6 14.20 -25.73 -25.60
C VAL A 6 14.78 -24.59 -24.78
N VAL A 7 15.01 -23.45 -25.41
CA VAL A 7 15.26 -22.20 -24.69
C VAL A 7 13.92 -21.85 -24.06
N GLU A 8 13.79 -22.05 -22.74
CA GLU A 8 12.65 -21.50 -22.01
C GLU A 8 12.71 -19.99 -22.17
N SER A 9 11.83 -19.45 -23.01
CA SER A 9 11.61 -18.02 -23.09
C SER A 9 11.25 -17.55 -21.68
N SER A 10 11.97 -16.58 -21.14
CA SER A 10 11.64 -15.96 -19.84
C SER A 10 10.16 -15.62 -19.85
N GLY A 11 9.37 -16.32 -19.03
CA GLY A 11 7.93 -16.10 -18.95
C GLY A 11 7.61 -14.63 -18.68
N CYS A 12 6.38 -14.21 -19.00
CA CYS A 12 5.94 -12.85 -18.64
C CYS A 12 6.28 -12.56 -17.17
N PRO A 13 6.88 -11.40 -16.86
CA PRO A 13 7.25 -11.05 -15.50
C PRO A 13 6.02 -11.12 -14.59
N PRO A 14 6.19 -11.53 -13.32
CA PRO A 14 5.07 -11.68 -12.41
C PRO A 14 4.38 -10.33 -12.18
N LEU A 15 3.06 -10.35 -12.13
CA LEU A 15 2.27 -9.20 -11.73
C LEU A 15 2.30 -9.10 -10.21
N ARG A 16 2.80 -7.98 -9.68
CA ARG A 16 2.79 -7.69 -8.25
C ARG A 16 1.80 -6.58 -7.94
N ALA A 17 1.04 -6.74 -6.87
CA ALA A 17 0.09 -5.75 -6.40
C ALA A 17 0.15 -5.61 -4.87
N LEU A 18 -0.11 -4.40 -4.39
CA LEU A 18 -0.35 -4.13 -2.98
C LEU A 18 -1.84 -4.30 -2.69
N THR A 19 -2.15 -5.02 -1.62
CA THR A 19 -3.51 -5.26 -1.14
C THR A 19 -3.57 -4.95 0.36
N THR A 20 -4.76 -4.70 0.87
CA THR A 20 -4.98 -4.41 2.29
C THR A 20 -6.10 -5.26 2.84
N ASP A 21 -6.15 -5.47 4.16
CA ASP A 21 -7.23 -6.20 4.80
C ASP A 21 -7.79 -5.52 6.06
N ILE A 22 -8.85 -6.14 6.62
CA ILE A 22 -9.57 -5.66 7.80
C ILE A 22 -8.71 -5.65 9.08
N LEU A 23 -7.54 -6.30 9.08
CA LEU A 23 -6.61 -6.30 10.21
C LEU A 23 -5.53 -5.21 10.08
N GLY A 24 -5.66 -4.31 9.10
CA GLY A 24 -4.74 -3.21 8.91
C GLY A 24 -3.40 -3.61 8.29
N LEU A 25 -3.31 -4.82 7.74
CA LEU A 25 -2.12 -5.33 7.07
C LEU A 25 -2.06 -4.81 5.64
N VAL A 26 -0.84 -4.49 5.18
CA VAL A 26 -0.53 -4.34 3.76
C VAL A 26 0.14 -5.63 3.29
N LYS A 27 -0.31 -6.19 2.17
CA LYS A 27 0.20 -7.44 1.62
C LYS A 27 0.63 -7.24 0.19
N VAL A 28 1.79 -7.77 -0.15
CA VAL A 28 2.22 -7.87 -1.54
C VAL A 28 1.75 -9.22 -2.07
N VAL A 29 0.92 -9.19 -3.10
CA VAL A 29 0.50 -10.38 -3.82
C VAL A 29 1.24 -10.46 -5.15
N GLU A 30 1.58 -11.68 -5.54
CA GLU A 30 2.26 -11.96 -6.79
C GLU A 30 1.49 -13.02 -7.57
N ALA A 31 1.25 -12.76 -8.85
CA ALA A 31 0.60 -13.69 -9.77
C ALA A 31 1.45 -13.87 -11.02
N HIS A 32 1.54 -15.11 -11.49
CA HIS A 32 2.22 -15.44 -12.75
C HIS A 32 1.19 -15.62 -13.85
N ALA A 33 1.44 -15.03 -15.02
CA ALA A 33 0.56 -15.17 -16.17
C ALA A 33 0.66 -16.58 -16.79
N ARG A 34 1.80 -17.26 -16.65
CA ARG A 34 2.04 -18.62 -17.16
C ARG A 34 2.93 -19.44 -16.20
N PRO A 35 2.47 -20.61 -15.74
CA PRO A 35 1.06 -21.02 -15.78
C PRO A 35 0.19 -19.97 -15.08
N ALA A 36 -1.05 -19.79 -15.53
CA ALA A 36 -1.99 -18.87 -14.90
C ALA A 36 -2.23 -19.36 -13.46
N GLY A 37 -1.53 -18.76 -12.51
CA GLY A 37 -1.50 -19.18 -11.11
C GLY A 37 -2.39 -18.31 -10.24
N ALA A 38 -2.89 -18.88 -9.14
CA ALA A 38 -3.52 -18.09 -8.11
C ALA A 38 -2.52 -17.07 -7.53
N ALA A 39 -2.98 -15.85 -7.26
CA ALA A 39 -2.15 -14.85 -6.60
C ALA A 39 -1.71 -15.36 -5.22
N LYS A 40 -0.41 -15.31 -4.95
CA LYS A 40 0.18 -15.71 -3.66
C LYS A 40 0.60 -14.46 -2.89
N VAL A 41 0.34 -14.43 -1.59
CA VAL A 41 0.95 -13.43 -0.70
C VAL A 41 2.44 -13.72 -0.56
N VAL A 42 3.29 -12.82 -1.03
CA VAL A 42 4.76 -12.94 -0.95
C VAL A 42 5.35 -12.11 0.18
N GLU A 43 4.66 -11.05 0.60
CA GLU A 43 5.03 -10.25 1.76
C GLU A 43 3.80 -9.78 2.53
N THR A 44 3.96 -9.56 3.84
CA THR A 44 2.95 -8.98 4.73
C THR A 44 3.65 -7.98 5.64
N TRP A 45 3.12 -6.76 5.70
CA TRP A 45 3.69 -5.65 6.44
C TRP A 45 2.76 -5.23 7.57
N GLY A 46 3.37 -4.93 8.73
CA GLY A 46 2.67 -4.59 9.96
C GLY A 46 2.26 -5.80 10.80
N ALA A 47 1.60 -5.52 11.91
CA ALA A 47 1.01 -6.51 12.80
C ALA A 47 -0.52 -6.44 12.72
N PRO A 48 -1.23 -7.57 12.82
CA PRO A 48 -2.68 -7.61 12.72
C PRO A 48 -3.33 -6.85 13.88
N ASP A 49 -4.12 -5.83 13.55
CA ASP A 49 -4.86 -4.99 14.50
C ASP A 49 -6.09 -4.39 13.80
N ALA A 50 -7.28 -4.88 14.16
CA ALA A 50 -8.54 -4.44 13.56
C ALA A 50 -8.85 -2.95 13.85
N SER A 51 -8.32 -2.37 14.93
CA SER A 51 -8.46 -0.93 15.20
C SER A 51 -7.68 -0.09 14.17
N ARG A 52 -6.70 -0.71 13.50
CA ARG A 52 -5.83 -0.11 12.48
C ARG A 52 -6.20 -0.51 11.06
N ALA A 53 -7.41 -1.05 10.86
CA ALA A 53 -7.96 -1.35 9.55
C ALA A 53 -7.74 -0.18 8.58
N ILE A 54 -7.28 -0.49 7.36
CA ILE A 54 -7.00 0.53 6.34
C ILE A 54 -8.31 0.86 5.63
N VAL A 55 -8.66 2.14 5.60
CA VAL A 55 -9.94 2.65 5.07
C VAL A 55 -9.76 3.40 3.75
N ALA A 56 -8.58 3.97 3.53
CA ALA A 56 -8.17 4.54 2.24
C ALA A 56 -6.66 4.42 2.07
N ALA A 57 -6.21 4.37 0.82
CA ALA A 57 -4.79 4.37 0.48
C ALA A 57 -4.54 5.27 -0.74
N SER A 58 -3.35 5.87 -0.80
CA SER A 58 -2.92 6.71 -1.93
C SER A 58 -1.45 6.45 -2.22
N LEU A 59 -1.12 6.22 -3.49
CA LEU A 59 0.25 6.00 -3.95
C LEU A 59 0.74 7.23 -4.69
N ALA A 60 1.87 7.78 -4.26
CA ALA A 60 2.65 8.74 -5.03
C ALA A 60 3.81 7.98 -5.69
N ASP A 61 3.62 7.62 -6.95
CA ASP A 61 4.64 6.98 -7.77
C ASP A 61 5.65 8.02 -8.24
N ARG A 62 6.77 8.10 -7.51
CA ARG A 62 7.86 9.04 -7.77
C ARG A 62 9.10 8.25 -8.17
N ALA A 63 9.86 8.79 -9.13
CA ALA A 63 11.11 8.18 -9.59
C ALA A 63 12.13 7.98 -8.46
N ALA A 64 12.12 8.86 -7.47
CA ALA A 64 12.86 8.74 -6.22
C ALA A 64 11.90 8.83 -5.03
N ASP A 65 12.12 7.97 -4.03
CA ASP A 65 11.34 7.89 -2.80
C ASP A 65 9.83 7.76 -3.02
N PRO A 66 9.33 6.69 -3.66
CA PRO A 66 7.89 6.49 -3.79
C PRO A 66 7.25 6.38 -2.39
N VAL A 67 6.00 6.81 -2.26
CA VAL A 67 5.30 6.85 -0.96
C VAL A 67 3.92 6.25 -1.09
N LEU A 68 3.60 5.32 -0.20
CA LEU A 68 2.25 4.83 0.03
C LEU A 68 1.72 5.47 1.30
N ALA A 69 0.66 6.27 1.19
CA ALA A 69 -0.11 6.72 2.35
C ALA A 69 -1.26 5.74 2.61
N VAL A 70 -1.46 5.39 3.87
CA VAL A 70 -2.60 4.58 4.34
C VAL A 70 -3.32 5.34 5.45
N ALA A 71 -4.62 5.57 5.26
CA ALA A 71 -5.51 6.09 6.29
C ALA A 71 -6.08 4.91 7.06
N ARG A 72 -5.98 4.99 8.39
CA ARG A 72 -6.44 3.94 9.30
C ARG A 72 -7.67 4.40 10.06
N ARG A 73 -8.53 3.43 10.37
CA ARG A 73 -9.78 3.62 11.14
C ARG A 73 -9.58 4.35 12.47
N ASN A 74 -8.42 4.19 13.11
CA ASN A 74 -8.08 4.90 14.36
C ASN A 74 -7.66 6.37 14.17
N GLY A 75 -7.87 6.96 13.00
CA GLY A 75 -7.53 8.36 12.71
C GLY A 75 -6.03 8.62 12.55
N VAL A 76 -5.25 7.59 12.22
CA VAL A 76 -3.83 7.72 11.90
C VAL A 76 -3.64 7.57 10.39
N VAL A 77 -2.92 8.51 9.78
CA VAL A 77 -2.39 8.38 8.42
C VAL A 77 -0.91 7.99 8.53
N GLU A 78 -0.55 6.84 7.98
CA GLU A 78 0.83 6.36 7.92
C GLU A 78 1.38 6.49 6.51
N LEU A 79 2.64 6.92 6.40
CA LEU A 79 3.40 6.93 5.17
C LEU A 79 4.39 5.76 5.20
N LEU A 80 4.34 4.93 4.17
CA LEU A 80 5.15 3.74 4.01
C LEU A 80 5.97 3.84 2.73
N ASN A 81 7.15 3.22 2.72
CA ASN A 81 7.87 2.95 1.49
C ASN A 81 7.21 1.76 0.77
N PRO A 82 6.63 1.95 -0.43
CA PRO A 82 5.92 0.89 -1.15
C PRO A 82 6.84 -0.20 -1.73
N LEU A 83 8.16 -0.06 -1.61
CA LEU A 83 9.12 -1.05 -2.09
C LEU A 83 9.45 -2.11 -1.04
N ASN A 84 9.29 -1.79 0.26
CA ASN A 84 9.71 -2.67 1.35
C ASN A 84 8.83 -2.60 2.62
N GLY A 85 7.79 -1.77 2.63
CA GLY A 85 6.87 -1.62 3.75
C GLY A 85 7.42 -0.85 4.95
N SER A 86 8.60 -0.23 4.85
CA SER A 86 9.17 0.53 5.97
C SER A 86 8.34 1.78 6.27
N ALA A 87 8.18 2.09 7.55
CA ALA A 87 7.49 3.31 7.98
C ALA A 87 8.37 4.53 7.71
N LEU A 88 7.80 5.54 7.05
CA LEU A 88 8.45 6.82 6.75
C LEU A 88 7.98 7.91 7.73
N ALA A 89 6.68 7.96 8.02
CA ALA A 89 6.08 8.90 8.98
C ALA A 89 4.67 8.45 9.40
N ALA A 90 4.14 9.05 10.46
CA ALA A 90 2.75 8.92 10.86
C ALA A 90 2.19 10.26 11.32
N VAL A 91 0.95 10.56 10.94
CA VAL A 91 0.24 11.80 11.27
C VAL A 91 -1.11 11.43 11.88
N LYS A 92 -1.41 11.97 13.05
CA LYS A 92 -2.73 11.83 13.67
C LYS A 92 -3.66 12.90 13.11
N THR A 93 -4.78 12.51 12.54
CA THR A 93 -5.76 13.45 11.99
C THR A 93 -6.57 14.07 13.13
N ALA A 94 -6.73 15.39 13.13
CA ALA A 94 -7.54 16.09 14.11
C ALA A 94 -9.03 15.77 13.88
N GLY A 95 -9.59 14.89 14.71
CA GLY A 95 -11.00 14.46 14.54
C GLY A 95 -11.55 13.52 15.61
N SER A 96 -10.82 13.23 16.68
CA SER A 96 -11.39 12.53 17.84
C SER A 96 -11.04 13.29 19.10
N ALA A 97 -11.85 14.32 19.38
CA ALA A 97 -12.00 14.78 20.75
C ALA A 97 -12.69 13.65 21.54
N PRO A 98 -12.28 13.37 22.78
CA PRO A 98 -12.78 12.21 23.54
C PRO A 98 -14.27 12.28 23.93
N ASN A 99 -14.98 13.37 23.60
CA ASN A 99 -16.32 13.66 24.13
C ASN A 99 -17.45 13.76 23.09
N ASP A 100 -17.21 13.55 21.80
CA ASP A 100 -18.31 13.51 20.81
C ASP A 100 -18.83 12.08 20.64
N SER A 101 -19.64 11.65 21.61
CA SER A 101 -20.31 10.36 21.68
C SER A 101 -21.47 10.20 20.66
N GLY A 102 -21.29 10.58 19.39
CA GLY A 102 -22.42 10.61 18.45
C GLY A 102 -22.13 10.47 16.96
N ALA A 103 -20.88 10.54 16.51
CA ALA A 103 -20.55 10.28 15.12
C ALA A 103 -19.87 8.91 14.99
N GLU A 104 -20.69 7.87 14.83
CA GLU A 104 -20.29 6.52 14.40
C GLU A 104 -19.83 6.54 12.92
N GLY A 105 -18.98 7.50 12.57
CA GLY A 105 -18.51 7.75 11.22
C GLY A 105 -17.00 7.59 11.16
N ASP A 106 -16.52 6.83 10.19
CA ASP A 106 -15.10 6.75 9.85
C ASP A 106 -14.64 8.15 9.41
N PRO A 107 -13.81 8.87 10.19
CA PRO A 107 -13.54 10.29 9.92
C PRO A 107 -12.75 10.52 8.61
N LEU A 108 -12.25 9.46 7.98
CA LEU A 108 -11.42 9.52 6.78
C LEU A 108 -12.14 8.88 5.58
N ALA A 109 -12.85 9.71 4.81
CA ALA A 109 -13.57 9.27 3.60
C ALA A 109 -12.69 9.21 2.34
N ALA A 110 -11.57 9.93 2.31
CA ALA A 110 -10.67 9.99 1.15
C ALA A 110 -9.23 10.31 1.58
N LEU A 111 -8.26 9.90 0.75
CA LEU A 111 -6.84 10.17 0.94
C LEU A 111 -6.18 10.45 -0.41
N HIS A 112 -5.44 11.56 -0.51
CA HIS A 112 -4.65 11.91 -1.69
C HIS A 112 -3.31 12.50 -1.27
N LEU A 113 -2.24 12.00 -1.88
CA LEU A 113 -0.90 12.58 -1.75
C LEU A 113 -0.68 13.62 -2.84
N PHE A 114 -0.53 14.88 -2.44
CA PHE A 114 -0.14 15.94 -3.37
C PHE A 114 1.34 15.81 -3.75
N ALA A 115 1.67 16.13 -5.00
CA ALA A 115 3.05 16.36 -5.40
C ALA A 115 3.58 17.60 -4.68
N ARG A 116 4.83 17.53 -4.20
CA ARG A 116 5.50 18.71 -3.66
C ARG A 116 5.61 19.75 -4.78
N GLN A 117 5.08 20.95 -4.57
CA GLN A 117 5.43 22.06 -5.44
C GLN A 117 6.94 22.31 -5.25
N THR A 118 7.73 22.17 -6.32
CA THR A 118 9.02 22.84 -6.37
C THR A 118 8.69 24.32 -6.36
N SER A 119 8.82 24.97 -5.21
CA SER A 119 8.94 26.41 -5.20
C SER A 119 10.14 26.74 -6.08
N ASP A 120 9.88 27.23 -7.30
CA ASP A 120 10.83 28.11 -7.97
C ASP A 120 10.94 29.33 -7.06
N SER A 121 11.82 29.23 -6.06
CA SER A 121 12.32 30.38 -5.34
C SER A 121 13.14 31.19 -6.34
N MET A 122 12.61 32.38 -6.67
CA MET A 122 13.27 33.48 -7.37
C MET A 122 14.68 33.75 -6.85
#